data_AF-A0AAN1PHK3-F1
#
_entry.id   AF-A0AAN1PHK3-F1
#
_cell.length_a   1.000
_cell.length_b   1.000
_cell.length_c   1.000
_cell.angle_alpha   90.00
_cell.angle_beta   90.00
_cell.angle_gamma   90.00
#
_symmetry.space_group_name_H-M   'P 1'
#
loop_
_entity.id
_entity.type
_entity.pdbx_description
1 polymer ?
#
loop_
_entity_poly.entity_id
_entity_poly.type
_entity_poly.pdbx_seq_one_letter_code
_entity_poly.pdbx_strand_id
1 'polypeptide(L)'
;MQECYMLRLSAFSSPVVLSRLAKTAMVGALGTFGLIVALNNVTDYNSNFQFVRHVLSMDTTFRGNSLMWRAISQPVLWHLFYGLIILGEAATGLLFAIAACQMGARLLAPQDTFRAAKKFVPVATALGFLIWFFGFSVVGAEWFLMWQSQAWNGQQPAFRFFITMLAVCIYVQQPE
;
A
#
# COMPACT_ATOMS: atom_id res chain seq x y z
N MET A 1 -31.56 -28.65 -9.98
CA MET A 1 -30.24 -28.34 -9.38
C MET A 1 -29.14 -28.14 -10.44
N GLN A 2 -28.99 -29.03 -11.43
CA GLN A 2 -28.04 -28.90 -12.55
C GLN A 2 -28.20 -27.63 -13.40
N GLU A 3 -29.43 -27.22 -13.70
CA GLU A 3 -29.71 -26.03 -14.53
C GLU A 3 -29.25 -24.72 -13.85
N CYS A 4 -29.46 -24.62 -12.53
CA CYS A 4 -28.98 -23.49 -11.72
C CYS A 4 -27.44 -23.47 -11.60
N TYR A 5 -26.81 -24.65 -11.58
CA TYR A 5 -25.35 -24.79 -11.62
C TYR A 5 -24.77 -24.37 -12.98
N MET A 6 -25.39 -24.79 -14.08
CA MET A 6 -24.99 -24.43 -15.45
C MET A 6 -25.14 -22.92 -15.71
N LEU A 7 -26.21 -22.30 -15.21
CA LEU A 7 -26.42 -20.83 -15.27
C LEU A 7 -25.38 -20.05 -14.46
N ARG A 8 -24.94 -20.57 -13.31
CA ARG A 8 -23.84 -19.95 -12.56
C ARG A 8 -22.50 -20.11 -13.28
N LEU A 9 -22.22 -21.29 -13.82
CA LEU A 9 -20.99 -21.55 -14.57
C LEU A 9 -20.89 -20.68 -15.84
N SER A 10 -21.99 -20.47 -16.56
CA SER A 10 -22.01 -19.57 -17.72
C SER A 10 -21.83 -18.09 -17.35
N ALA A 11 -22.37 -17.65 -16.20
CA ALA A 11 -22.20 -16.29 -15.71
C ALA A 11 -20.75 -15.95 -15.34
N PHE A 12 -20.01 -16.91 -14.77
CA PHE A 12 -18.59 -16.75 -14.43
C PHE A 12 -17.67 -16.67 -15.65
N SER A 13 -18.11 -17.17 -16.81
CA SER A 13 -17.39 -17.06 -18.07
C SER A 13 -17.65 -15.73 -18.81
N SER A 14 -18.53 -14.87 -18.28
CA SER A 14 -18.83 -13.58 -18.91
C SER A 14 -17.63 -12.61 -18.81
N PRO A 15 -17.31 -11.84 -19.87
CA PRO A 15 -16.21 -10.88 -19.85
C PRO A 15 -16.29 -9.87 -18.69
N VAL A 16 -17.51 -9.44 -18.36
CA VAL A 16 -17.79 -8.54 -17.24
C VAL A 16 -17.39 -9.18 -15.91
N VAL A 17 -17.82 -10.41 -15.64
CA VAL A 17 -17.51 -11.08 -14.36
C VAL A 17 -16.02 -11.41 -14.26
N LEU A 18 -15.37 -11.80 -15.35
CA LEU A 18 -13.92 -12.01 -15.38
C LEU A 18 -13.14 -10.71 -15.09
N SER A 19 -13.56 -9.58 -15.68
CA SER A 19 -13.00 -8.26 -15.37
C SER A 19 -13.17 -7.90 -13.89
N ARG A 20 -14.35 -8.14 -13.31
CA ARG A 20 -14.61 -7.93 -11.87
C ARG A 20 -13.76 -8.81 -10.97
N LEU A 21 -13.59 -10.08 -11.34
CA LEU A 21 -12.74 -11.02 -10.62
C LEU A 21 -11.28 -10.56 -10.65
N ALA A 22 -10.76 -10.18 -11.82
CA ALA A 22 -9.40 -9.67 -11.96
C ALA A 22 -9.17 -8.42 -11.08
N LYS A 23 -10.07 -7.43 -11.19
CA LYS A 23 -10.05 -6.21 -10.35
C LYS A 23 -10.07 -6.58 -8.86
N THR A 24 -10.94 -7.50 -8.44
CA THR A 24 -11.05 -7.94 -7.04
C THR A 24 -9.78 -8.64 -6.55
N ALA A 25 -9.21 -9.53 -7.37
CA ALA A 25 -7.98 -10.26 -7.04
C ALA A 25 -6.79 -9.32 -6.88
N MET A 26 -6.64 -8.34 -7.77
CA MET A 26 -5.58 -7.33 -7.69
C MET A 26 -5.73 -6.45 -6.43
N VAL A 27 -6.95 -6.01 -6.11
CA VAL A 27 -7.25 -5.27 -4.87
C VAL A 27 -6.96 -6.13 -3.64
N GLY A 28 -7.33 -7.41 -3.66
CA GLY A 28 -7.02 -8.36 -2.59
C GLY A 28 -5.52 -8.55 -2.40
N ALA A 29 -4.75 -8.65 -3.48
CA ALA A 29 -3.29 -8.75 -3.43
C ALA A 29 -2.64 -7.51 -2.79
N LEU A 30 -3.12 -6.29 -3.08
CA LEU A 30 -2.67 -5.07 -2.41
C LEU A 30 -3.01 -5.07 -0.92
N GLY A 31 -4.20 -5.57 -0.55
CA GLY A 31 -4.59 -5.75 0.84
C GLY A 31 -3.67 -6.69 1.59
N THR A 32 -3.44 -7.88 1.04
CA THR A 32 -2.50 -8.87 1.59
C THR A 32 -1.08 -8.31 1.69
N PHE A 33 -0.61 -7.58 0.67
CA PHE A 33 0.69 -6.93 0.71
C PHE A 33 0.82 -5.98 1.91
N GLY A 34 -0.10 -5.03 2.08
CA GLY A 34 -0.04 -4.07 3.19
C GLY A 34 -0.10 -4.74 4.57
N LEU A 35 -0.94 -5.76 4.72
CA LEU A 35 -1.07 -6.52 5.97
C LEU A 35 0.18 -7.35 6.30
N ILE A 36 0.79 -8.01 5.31
CA ILE A 36 2.04 -8.76 5.50
C ILE A 36 3.18 -7.82 5.84
N VAL A 37 3.30 -6.67 5.16
CA VAL A 37 4.32 -5.66 5.48
C VAL A 37 4.18 -5.18 6.92
N ALA A 38 2.97 -4.81 7.34
CA ALA A 38 2.71 -4.39 8.71
C ALA A 38 3.01 -5.50 9.72
N LEU A 39 2.60 -6.74 9.43
CA LEU A 39 2.89 -7.90 10.28
C LEU A 39 4.39 -8.11 10.44
N ASN A 40 5.15 -8.11 9.35
CA ASN A 40 6.60 -8.25 9.38
C ASN A 40 7.27 -7.14 10.20
N ASN A 41 6.78 -5.90 10.06
CA ASN A 41 7.33 -4.76 10.81
C ASN A 41 7.00 -4.80 12.30
N VAL A 42 5.96 -5.52 12.72
CA VAL A 42 5.65 -5.76 14.14
C VAL A 42 6.46 -6.94 14.68
N THR A 43 6.57 -8.04 13.92
CA THR A 43 7.20 -9.28 14.39
C THR A 43 8.72 -9.24 14.34
N ASP A 44 9.30 -8.69 13.27
CA ASP A 44 10.71 -8.39 13.13
C ASP A 44 10.95 -6.87 13.22
N TYR A 45 10.62 -6.33 14.38
CA TYR A 45 10.61 -4.88 14.61
C TYR A 45 11.97 -4.22 14.31
N ASN A 46 13.06 -4.85 14.74
CA ASN A 46 14.38 -4.21 14.69
C ASN A 46 14.89 -3.99 13.26
N SER A 47 14.59 -4.89 12.31
CA SER A 47 15.12 -4.81 10.94
C SER A 47 14.76 -3.50 10.24
N ASN A 48 13.47 -3.14 10.22
CA ASN A 48 13.02 -1.88 9.60
C ASN A 48 13.04 -0.69 10.59
N PHE A 49 13.09 -0.93 11.90
CA PHE A 49 13.39 0.14 12.86
C PHE A 49 14.78 0.75 12.62
N GLN A 50 15.82 -0.06 12.36
CA GLN A 50 17.15 0.47 12.05
C GLN A 50 17.12 1.33 10.78
N PHE A 51 16.32 0.94 9.79
CA PHE A 51 16.11 1.77 8.59
C PHE A 51 15.58 3.16 8.96
N VAL A 52 14.48 3.23 9.73
CA VAL A 52 13.88 4.50 10.16
C VAL A 52 14.86 5.32 10.99
N ARG A 53 15.59 4.69 11.92
CA ARG A 53 16.61 5.34 12.74
C ARG A 53 17.70 5.98 11.87
N HIS A 54 18.27 5.24 10.92
CA HIS A 54 19.36 5.75 10.08
C HIS A 54 18.91 6.88 9.14
N VAL A 55 17.67 6.81 8.66
CA VAL A 55 17.06 7.90 7.88
C VAL A 55 16.88 9.15 8.76
N LEU A 56 16.20 9.03 9.90
CA LEU A 56 15.87 10.18 10.73
C LEU A 56 17.10 10.81 11.39
N SER A 57 18.09 10.00 11.78
CA SER A 57 19.35 10.50 12.35
C SER A 57 20.32 11.07 11.31
N MET A 58 20.09 10.78 10.01
CA MET A 58 20.93 11.22 8.89
C MET A 58 22.41 10.82 9.02
N ASP A 59 22.72 9.82 9.84
CA ASP A 59 24.09 9.42 10.22
C ASP A 59 24.86 8.71 9.10
N THR A 60 24.17 8.34 8.01
CA THR A 60 24.74 7.74 6.80
C THR A 60 24.68 8.65 5.57
N THR A 61 24.38 9.93 5.76
CA THR A 61 24.48 10.94 4.70
C THR A 61 25.94 11.38 4.46
N PHE A 62 26.19 12.19 3.43
CA PHE A 62 27.54 12.65 3.11
C PHE A 62 28.15 13.47 4.26
N ARG A 63 29.47 13.33 4.48
CA ARG A 63 30.18 14.11 5.52
C ARG A 63 30.14 15.61 5.22
N GLY A 64 29.96 16.43 6.26
CA GLY A 64 29.94 17.89 6.13
C GLY A 64 28.66 18.45 5.50
N ASN A 65 27.58 17.66 5.47
CA ASN A 65 26.30 18.08 4.90
C ASN A 65 25.71 19.28 5.67
N SER A 66 25.38 20.35 4.96
CA SER A 66 24.82 21.58 5.55
C SER A 66 23.38 21.41 6.08
N LEU A 67 22.70 20.33 5.70
CA LEU A 67 21.31 20.04 6.07
C LEU A 67 21.17 19.18 7.32
N MET A 68 22.28 18.89 8.03
CA MET A 68 22.27 18.08 9.26
C MET A 68 21.44 18.69 10.41
N TRP A 69 21.05 19.96 10.32
CA TRP A 69 20.11 20.58 11.26
C TRP A 69 18.72 19.92 11.28
N ARG A 70 18.38 19.15 10.23
CA ARG A 70 17.12 18.39 10.15
C ARG A 70 17.17 17.07 10.91
N ALA A 71 18.35 16.60 11.29
CA ALA A 71 18.53 15.30 11.91
C ALA A 71 17.80 15.20 13.25
N ILE A 72 17.19 14.04 13.50
CA ILE A 72 16.50 13.71 14.74
C ILE A 72 17.32 12.65 15.47
N SER A 73 17.88 13.00 16.63
CA SER A 73 18.70 12.08 17.44
C SER A 73 17.96 11.44 18.62
N GLN A 74 16.67 11.71 18.79
CA GLN A 74 15.89 11.22 19.92
C GLN A 74 15.24 9.86 19.62
N PRO A 75 15.59 8.77 20.35
CA PRO A 75 15.06 7.43 20.07
C PRO A 75 13.54 7.31 20.13
N VAL A 76 12.90 8.06 21.03
CA VAL A 76 11.43 8.07 21.16
C VAL A 76 10.74 8.53 19.87
N LEU A 77 11.34 9.50 19.16
CA LEU A 77 10.79 9.99 17.89
C LEU A 77 10.99 8.96 16.77
N TRP A 78 12.08 8.19 16.78
CA TRP A 78 12.25 7.10 15.82
C TRP A 78 11.16 6.03 15.98
N HIS A 79 10.85 5.64 17.22
CA HIS A 79 9.77 4.70 17.49
C HIS A 79 8.40 5.25 17.10
N LEU A 80 8.14 6.55 17.36
CA LEU A 80 6.89 7.20 16.95
C LEU A 80 6.70 7.16 15.43
N PHE A 81 7.72 7.58 14.67
CA PHE A 81 7.66 7.57 13.21
C PHE A 81 7.49 6.15 12.65
N TYR A 82 8.24 5.18 13.18
CA TYR A 82 8.11 3.81 12.72
C TYR A 82 6.72 3.21 13.06
N GLY A 83 6.18 3.51 14.25
CA GLY A 83 4.83 3.14 14.62
C GLY A 83 3.75 3.73 13.69
N LEU A 84 3.91 5.00 13.28
CA LEU A 84 3.02 5.63 12.29
C LEU A 84 3.10 4.97 10.91
N ILE A 85 4.29 4.54 10.48
CA ILE A 85 4.47 3.78 9.23
C ILE A 85 3.69 2.46 9.31
N ILE A 86 3.92 1.67 10.36
CA ILE A 86 3.24 0.38 10.57
C ILE A 86 1.72 0.55 10.60
N LEU A 87 1.22 1.57 11.31
CA LEU A 87 -0.20 1.88 11.36
C LEU A 87 -0.76 2.21 9.97
N GLY A 88 -0.03 3.01 9.18
CA GLY A 88 -0.40 3.35 7.81
C GLY A 88 -0.42 2.15 6.87
N GLU A 89 0.57 1.27 6.98
CA GLU A 89 0.66 0.01 6.22
C GLU A 89 -0.53 -0.91 6.55
N ALA A 90 -0.80 -1.10 7.85
CA ALA A 90 -1.92 -1.91 8.32
C ALA A 90 -3.26 -1.33 7.87
N ALA A 91 -3.48 -0.03 8.04
CA ALA A 91 -4.72 0.62 7.63
C ALA A 91 -4.92 0.57 6.10
N THR A 92 -3.86 0.76 5.31
CA THR A 92 -3.90 0.59 3.84
C THR A 92 -4.31 -0.84 3.49
N GLY A 93 -3.64 -1.83 4.08
CA GLY A 93 -3.91 -3.25 3.85
C GLY A 93 -5.35 -3.63 4.21
N LEU A 94 -5.83 -3.18 5.38
CA LEU A 94 -7.21 -3.41 5.83
C LEU A 94 -8.24 -2.79 4.89
N LEU A 95 -8.04 -1.56 4.43
CA LEU A 95 -8.99 -0.90 3.52
C LEU A 95 -9.06 -1.61 2.16
N PHE A 96 -7.92 -2.04 1.60
CA PHE A 96 -7.92 -2.85 0.39
C PHE A 96 -8.57 -4.22 0.61
N ALA A 97 -8.32 -4.88 1.74
CA ALA A 97 -8.96 -6.15 2.08
C ALA A 97 -10.49 -6.00 2.19
N ILE A 98 -10.97 -4.95 2.87
CA ILE A 98 -12.40 -4.62 2.96
C ILE A 98 -12.98 -4.38 1.56
N ALA A 99 -12.28 -3.62 0.71
CA ALA A 99 -12.69 -3.39 -0.67
C ALA A 99 -12.79 -4.71 -1.47
N ALA A 100 -11.79 -5.57 -1.37
CA ALA A 100 -11.78 -6.87 -2.03
C ALA A 100 -12.94 -7.76 -1.59
N CYS A 101 -13.22 -7.84 -0.28
CA CYS A 101 -14.37 -8.57 0.24
C CYS A 101 -15.70 -8.01 -0.28
N GLN A 102 -15.84 -6.68 -0.32
CA GLN A 102 -17.05 -6.04 -0.84
C GLN A 102 -17.26 -6.30 -2.33
N MET A 103 -16.19 -6.20 -3.14
CA MET A 103 -16.22 -6.47 -4.57
C MET A 103 -16.51 -7.95 -4.85
N GLY A 104 -15.85 -8.86 -4.13
CA GLY A 104 -16.03 -10.31 -4.24
C GLY A 104 -17.45 -10.77 -3.94
N ALA A 105 -18.10 -10.17 -2.94
CA ALA A 105 -19.50 -10.46 -2.63
C ALA A 105 -20.50 -9.95 -3.69
N ARG A 106 -20.06 -9.12 -4.65
CA ARG A 106 -20.92 -8.41 -5.61
C ARG A 106 -20.53 -8.68 -7.08
N LEU A 107 -19.77 -9.74 -7.33
CA LEU A 107 -19.29 -10.09 -8.68
C LEU A 107 -20.43 -10.23 -9.70
N LEU A 108 -21.56 -10.83 -9.30
CA LEU A 108 -22.73 -11.06 -10.15
C LEU A 108 -23.82 -9.98 -9.99
N ALA A 109 -23.57 -8.93 -9.20
CA ALA A 109 -24.56 -7.90 -8.91
C ALA A 109 -24.75 -6.93 -10.10
N PRO A 110 -25.85 -6.16 -10.14
CA PRO A 110 -26.02 -5.08 -11.12
C PRO A 110 -24.84 -4.10 -11.10
N GLN A 111 -24.59 -3.44 -12.24
CA GLN A 111 -23.43 -2.58 -12.44
C GLN A 111 -23.27 -1.50 -11.35
N ASP A 112 -24.35 -0.81 -10.98
CA ASP A 112 -24.31 0.23 -9.95
C ASP A 112 -23.93 -0.32 -8.57
N THR A 113 -24.37 -1.54 -8.26
CA THR A 113 -24.04 -2.20 -6.99
C THR A 113 -22.55 -2.59 -6.93
N PHE A 114 -22.00 -3.09 -8.03
CA PHE A 114 -20.57 -3.39 -8.10
C PHE A 114 -19.74 -2.09 -8.08
N ARG A 115 -20.18 -1.04 -8.78
CA ARG A 115 -19.55 0.28 -8.77
C ARG A 115 -19.46 0.84 -7.35
N ALA A 116 -20.53 0.74 -6.57
CA ALA A 116 -20.53 1.16 -5.16
C ALA A 116 -19.56 0.35 -4.29
N ALA A 117 -19.33 -0.94 -4.62
CA ALA A 117 -18.40 -1.80 -3.88
C ALA A 117 -16.93 -1.37 -4.02
N LYS A 118 -16.58 -0.63 -5.08
CA LYS A 118 -15.21 -0.13 -5.33
C LYS A 118 -14.83 1.08 -4.48
N LYS A 119 -15.76 1.67 -3.71
CA LYS A 119 -15.59 2.97 -3.04
C LYS A 119 -14.37 3.08 -2.11
N PHE A 120 -13.92 1.97 -1.54
CA PHE A 120 -12.77 1.95 -0.64
C PHE A 120 -11.42 1.88 -1.38
N VAL A 121 -11.39 1.51 -2.66
CA VAL A 121 -10.15 1.37 -3.44
C VAL A 121 -9.40 2.71 -3.57
N PRO A 122 -10.05 3.84 -3.91
CA PRO A 122 -9.36 5.14 -3.95
C PRO A 122 -8.87 5.60 -2.58
N VAL A 123 -9.63 5.33 -1.52
CA VAL A 123 -9.26 5.72 -0.14
C VAL A 123 -8.04 4.95 0.33
N ALA A 124 -8.02 3.63 0.13
CA ALA A 124 -6.86 2.78 0.42
C ALA A 124 -5.64 3.22 -0.40
N THR A 125 -5.83 3.50 -1.69
CA THR A 125 -4.77 3.97 -2.59
C THR A 125 -4.19 5.30 -2.13
N ALA A 126 -5.02 6.26 -1.72
CA ALA A 126 -4.57 7.55 -1.23
C ALA A 126 -3.76 7.41 0.06
N LEU A 127 -4.23 6.57 1.00
CA LEU A 127 -3.47 6.30 2.23
C LEU A 127 -2.12 5.66 1.94
N GLY A 128 -2.10 4.65 1.07
CA GLY A 128 -0.85 4.02 0.65
C GLY A 128 0.09 5.01 -0.05
N PHE A 129 -0.43 5.83 -0.96
CA PHE A 129 0.33 6.89 -1.60
C PHE A 129 0.97 7.85 -0.58
N LEU A 130 0.24 8.24 0.46
CA LEU A 130 0.80 9.09 1.53
C LEU A 130 1.93 8.38 2.31
N ILE A 131 1.83 7.08 2.54
CA ILE A 131 2.90 6.33 3.21
C ILE A 131 4.13 6.22 2.29
N TRP A 132 3.97 5.65 1.10
CA TRP A 132 5.13 5.32 0.26
C TRP A 132 5.64 6.49 -0.58
N PHE A 133 4.79 7.35 -1.15
CA PHE A 133 5.29 8.55 -1.85
C PHE A 133 5.64 9.67 -0.86
N PHE A 134 4.66 10.15 -0.09
CA PHE A 134 4.91 11.29 0.79
C PHE A 134 5.88 10.92 1.94
N GLY A 135 5.67 9.79 2.62
CA GLY A 135 6.56 9.35 3.69
C GLY A 135 7.97 8.98 3.22
N PHE A 136 8.12 8.07 2.25
CA PHE A 136 9.47 7.61 1.86
C PHE A 136 10.15 8.51 0.81
N SER A 137 9.44 9.04 -0.19
CA SER A 137 10.05 9.89 -1.22
C SER A 137 10.19 11.33 -0.75
N VAL A 138 9.13 11.96 -0.25
CA VAL A 138 9.20 13.38 0.13
C VAL A 138 9.90 13.56 1.48
N VAL A 139 9.45 12.87 2.53
CA VAL A 139 10.04 13.02 3.87
C VAL A 139 11.36 12.26 3.97
N GLY A 140 11.40 10.96 3.65
CA GLY A 140 12.63 10.16 3.72
C GLY A 140 13.71 10.67 2.76
N ALA A 141 13.44 10.63 1.46
CA ALA A 141 14.44 10.97 0.44
C ALA A 141 14.81 12.45 0.44
N GLU A 142 13.84 13.36 0.31
CA GLU A 142 14.17 14.77 0.11
C GLU A 142 14.41 15.54 1.42
N TRP A 143 13.58 15.35 2.44
CA TRP A 143 13.79 16.07 3.71
C TRP A 143 15.00 15.53 4.48
N PHE A 144 15.09 14.21 4.66
CA PHE A 144 16.17 13.54 5.42
C PHE A 144 17.34 13.05 4.56
N LEU A 145 17.33 13.29 3.24
CA LEU A 145 18.44 12.95 2.34
C LEU A 145 18.75 11.45 2.33
N MET A 146 17.73 10.60 2.52
CA MET A 146 17.84 9.14 2.48
C MET A 146 18.50 8.65 1.17
N TRP A 147 18.37 9.41 0.08
CA TRP A 147 19.02 9.09 -1.19
C TRP A 147 20.56 9.08 -1.15
N GLN A 148 21.18 9.75 -0.18
CA GLN A 148 22.64 9.76 -0.01
C GLN A 148 23.17 8.47 0.63
N SER A 149 22.31 7.74 1.35
CA SER A 149 22.70 6.49 2.00
C SER A 149 22.71 5.34 0.98
N GLN A 150 23.79 4.56 0.95
CA GLN A 150 23.84 3.35 0.11
C GLN A 150 23.06 2.18 0.75
N ALA A 151 23.11 2.06 2.08
CA ALA A 151 22.50 0.96 2.81
C ALA A 151 21.02 1.24 3.15
N TRP A 152 20.67 2.50 3.41
CA TRP A 152 19.37 2.88 3.94
C TRP A 152 18.62 3.75 2.95
N ASN A 153 18.41 3.27 1.72
CA ASN A 153 17.68 3.98 0.67
C ASN A 153 16.50 3.18 0.13
N GLY A 154 15.29 3.63 0.47
CA GLY A 154 14.03 2.94 0.20
C GLY A 154 13.25 3.49 -1.00
N GLN A 155 13.81 4.42 -1.78
CA GLN A 155 13.07 5.10 -2.84
C GLN A 155 12.56 4.16 -3.93
N GLN A 156 13.40 3.22 -4.38
CA GLN A 156 13.03 2.30 -5.46
C GLN A 156 11.90 1.34 -5.04
N PRO A 157 11.96 0.68 -3.86
CA PRO A 157 10.81 -0.04 -3.31
C PRO A 157 9.56 0.83 -3.18
N ALA A 158 9.69 2.03 -2.58
CA ALA A 158 8.55 2.92 -2.36
C ALA A 158 7.87 3.33 -3.67
N PHE A 159 8.65 3.68 -4.70
CA PHE A 159 8.16 3.98 -6.05
C PHE A 159 7.32 2.84 -6.61
N ARG A 160 7.83 1.60 -6.54
CA ARG A 160 7.11 0.42 -7.02
C ARG A 160 5.78 0.24 -6.29
N PHE A 161 5.75 0.45 -4.98
CA PHE A 161 4.52 0.27 -4.20
C PHE A 161 3.46 1.30 -4.55
N PHE A 162 3.76 2.60 -4.49
CA PHE A 162 2.73 3.60 -4.78
C PHE A 162 2.30 3.60 -6.25
N ILE A 163 3.22 3.34 -7.20
CA ILE A 163 2.85 3.32 -8.62
C ILE A 163 1.99 2.10 -8.95
N THR A 164 2.27 0.93 -8.37
CA THR A 164 1.41 -0.24 -8.52
C THR A 164 0.02 0.04 -7.93
N MET A 165 -0.07 0.65 -6.75
CA MET A 165 -1.37 1.01 -6.15
C MET A 165 -2.16 1.98 -7.03
N LEU A 166 -1.51 3.02 -7.57
CA LEU A 166 -2.15 3.96 -8.50
C LEU A 166 -2.61 3.26 -9.78
N ALA A 167 -1.78 2.42 -10.39
CA ALA A 167 -2.13 1.68 -11.60
C ALA A 167 -3.32 0.74 -11.38
N VAL A 168 -3.34 -0.01 -10.27
CA VAL A 168 -4.46 -0.88 -9.91
C VAL A 168 -5.72 -0.05 -9.65
N CYS A 169 -5.61 1.07 -8.94
CA CYS A 169 -6.74 1.97 -8.72
C CYS A 169 -7.33 2.47 -10.04
N ILE A 170 -6.49 2.93 -10.97
CA ILE A 170 -6.94 3.38 -12.30
C ILE A 170 -7.67 2.26 -13.04
N TYR A 171 -7.09 1.05 -13.06
CA TYR A 171 -7.69 -0.12 -13.71
C TYR A 171 -9.04 -0.51 -13.09
N VAL A 172 -9.12 -0.53 -11.76
CA VAL A 172 -10.34 -0.89 -11.02
C VAL A 172 -11.46 0.13 -11.26
N GLN A 173 -11.10 1.41 -11.39
CA GLN A 173 -12.07 2.48 -11.59
C GLN A 173 -12.59 2.60 -13.03
N GLN A 174 -11.96 1.93 -14.00
CA GLN A 174 -12.56 1.78 -15.33
C GLN A 174 -13.90 1.01 -15.25
N PRO A 175 -14.83 1.27 -16.18
CA PRO A 175 -15.98 0.39 -16.40
C PRO A 175 -15.56 -1.06 -16.62
N GLU A 176 -16.48 -2.00 -16.37
CA GLU A 176 -16.29 -3.41 -16.71
C GLU A 176 -16.58 -3.70 -18.18
#